data_AF-A0A662FAL2-F1
#
_entry.id   AF-A0A662FAL2-F1
#
_cell.length_a   1.000
_cell.length_b   1.000
_cell.length_c   1.000
_cell.angle_alpha   90.00
_cell.angle_beta   90.00
_cell.angle_gamma   90.00
#
_symmetry.space_group_name_H-M   'P 1'
#
loop_
_entity.id
_entity.type
_entity.pdbx_description
1 polymer ?
#
loop_
_entity_poly.entity_id
_entity_poly.type
_entity_poly.pdbx_seq_one_letter_code
_entity_poly.pdbx_strand_id
1 'polypeptide(L)'
;MYYKGLINFQIIFKRDDFNHISNPNIIEAIKQVISFCLISPDKREKEHAAQLSVYIQYLTSFYNWIEGRNIPDIHHGYTVIVEVLKRCIWLFSLPEPKRTTISRGYAKKFSKTFQYGLARMLSGIRAAFDPDLVGHTRIERDQLIRYIFDNKEGLGRGFLFNMLGRFAFVKRVSQLPIQEIEVTERLLIRPSGNQIRRINGWLDLGVSGCPVRVLAVPSTFGRDRVYFLFRANEHPAYQAHLQLSPKSVPFRSFN
;
A
#
# COMPACT_ATOMS: atom_id res chain seq x y z
N MET A 1 11.79 -11.01 6.27
CA MET A 1 10.47 -10.92 6.95
C MET A 1 9.57 -10.05 6.09
N TYR A 2 8.57 -10.66 5.46
CA TYR A 2 7.74 -10.01 4.43
C TYR A 2 6.93 -8.81 4.97
N TYR A 3 6.45 -8.86 6.21
CA TYR A 3 5.65 -7.78 6.82
C TYR A 3 6.39 -6.46 7.04
N LYS A 4 7.74 -6.43 6.92
CA LYS A 4 8.54 -5.20 7.11
C LYS A 4 8.17 -4.08 6.14
N GLY A 5 7.53 -4.41 5.00
CA GLY A 5 7.03 -3.41 4.05
C GLY A 5 5.88 -2.55 4.58
N LEU A 6 5.19 -2.95 5.66
CA LEU A 6 4.09 -2.16 6.23
C LEU A 6 4.50 -0.73 6.58
N ILE A 7 5.73 -0.52 7.08
CA ILE A 7 6.24 0.81 7.41
C ILE A 7 6.31 1.73 6.19
N ASN A 8 6.58 1.19 5.00
CA ASN A 8 6.71 1.98 3.78
C ASN A 8 5.35 2.61 3.41
N PHE A 9 4.24 1.98 3.77
CA PHE A 9 2.91 2.51 3.54
C PHE A 9 2.52 3.66 4.48
N GLN A 10 3.29 3.96 5.54
CA GLN A 10 2.99 5.08 6.45
C GLN A 10 3.04 6.44 5.74
N ILE A 11 3.87 6.58 4.70
CA ILE A 11 3.92 7.82 3.92
C ILE A 11 2.66 7.98 3.07
N ILE A 12 2.03 6.87 2.68
CA ILE A 12 0.80 6.81 1.88
C ILE A 12 -0.40 7.04 2.81
N PHE A 13 -0.57 6.16 3.81
CA PHE A 13 -1.59 6.26 4.85
C PHE A 13 -1.09 7.08 6.04
N LYS A 14 -1.25 8.41 5.97
CA LYS A 14 -1.00 9.31 7.10
C LYS A 14 -2.14 9.22 8.13
N ARG A 15 -2.30 8.05 8.74
CA ARG A 15 -3.32 7.78 9.78
C ARG A 15 -2.66 7.22 11.02
N ASP A 16 -3.09 7.69 12.18
CA ASP A 16 -2.52 7.25 13.47
C ASP A 16 -2.71 5.75 13.71
N ASP A 17 -3.85 5.21 13.29
CA ASP A 17 -4.14 3.78 13.42
C ASP A 17 -3.21 2.91 12.58
N PHE A 18 -3.03 3.25 11.30
CA PHE A 18 -2.09 2.57 10.44
C PHE A 18 -0.64 2.73 10.93
N ASN A 19 -0.26 3.95 11.33
CA ASN A 19 1.07 4.25 11.86
C ASN A 19 1.37 3.40 13.10
N HIS A 20 0.41 3.22 14.01
CA HIS A 20 0.57 2.38 15.19
C HIS A 20 0.81 0.91 14.82
N ILE A 21 -0.05 0.32 13.97
CA ILE A 21 0.05 -1.11 13.66
C ILE A 21 1.26 -1.47 12.79
N SER A 22 1.79 -0.52 12.03
CA SER A 22 2.94 -0.69 11.13
C SER A 22 4.28 -0.25 11.74
N ASN A 23 4.28 0.34 12.95
CA ASN A 23 5.49 0.80 13.62
C ASN A 23 6.39 -0.39 14.03
N PRO A 24 7.66 -0.44 13.59
CA PRO A 24 8.55 -1.56 13.91
C PRO A 24 8.78 -1.77 15.40
N ASN A 25 8.86 -0.70 16.19
CA ASN A 25 9.10 -0.79 17.63
C ASN A 25 7.87 -1.38 18.34
N ILE A 26 6.66 -0.98 17.92
CA ILE A 26 5.42 -1.53 18.45
C ILE A 26 5.29 -3.01 18.07
N ILE A 27 5.52 -3.35 16.79
CA ILE A 27 5.49 -4.75 16.33
C ILE A 27 6.49 -5.61 17.10
N GLU A 28 7.70 -5.12 17.34
CA GLU A 28 8.71 -5.86 18.10
C GLU A 28 8.30 -6.02 19.56
N ALA A 29 7.74 -4.99 20.19
CA ALA A 29 7.23 -5.09 21.55
C ALA A 29 6.10 -6.13 21.65
N ILE A 30 5.15 -6.15 20.70
CA ILE A 30 4.11 -7.19 20.63
C ILE A 30 4.72 -8.58 20.45
N LYS A 31 5.72 -8.72 19.58
CA LYS A 31 6.43 -10.00 19.41
C LYS A 31 7.14 -10.44 20.69
N GLN A 32 7.74 -9.52 21.45
CA GLN A 32 8.39 -9.82 22.71
C GLN A 32 7.39 -10.29 23.75
N VAL A 33 6.24 -9.62 23.87
CA VAL A 33 5.13 -10.03 24.73
C VAL A 33 4.69 -11.46 24.40
N ILE A 34 4.49 -11.77 23.12
CA ILE A 34 4.08 -13.12 22.66
C ILE A 34 5.18 -14.17 22.90
N SER A 35 6.45 -13.83 22.66
CA SER A 35 7.52 -14.83 22.61
C SER A 35 8.14 -15.11 23.99
N PHE A 36 8.11 -14.13 24.89
CA PHE A 36 8.82 -14.19 26.18
C PHE A 36 7.89 -13.99 27.37
N CYS A 37 7.08 -12.93 27.39
CA CYS A 37 6.26 -12.59 28.55
C CYS A 37 5.13 -13.60 28.82
N LEU A 38 4.63 -14.30 27.79
CA LEU A 38 3.61 -15.35 27.97
C LEU A 38 4.05 -16.51 28.85
N ILE A 39 5.34 -16.86 28.81
CA ILE A 39 5.90 -18.06 29.46
C ILE A 39 6.79 -17.72 30.67
N SER A 40 7.13 -16.44 30.83
CA SER A 40 7.97 -15.93 31.90
C SER A 40 7.17 -14.92 32.73
N PRO A 41 6.67 -15.30 33.92
CA PRO A 41 5.96 -14.38 34.81
C PRO A 41 6.86 -13.20 35.21
N ASP A 42 6.35 -11.99 35.04
CA ASP A 42 7.08 -10.75 35.36
C ASP A 42 6.24 -9.74 36.17
N LYS A 43 5.07 -10.16 36.67
CA LYS A 43 4.07 -9.35 37.41
C LYS A 43 3.49 -8.17 36.61
N ARG A 44 3.75 -8.09 35.29
CA ARG A 44 3.26 -7.02 34.39
C ARG A 44 2.17 -7.50 33.44
N GLU A 45 1.47 -8.58 33.77
CA GLU A 45 0.56 -9.24 32.82
C GLU A 45 -0.65 -8.39 32.46
N LYS A 46 -1.09 -7.53 33.39
CA LYS A 46 -2.13 -6.52 33.10
C LYS A 46 -1.65 -5.49 32.08
N GLU A 47 -0.40 -5.06 32.16
CA GLU A 47 0.21 -4.11 31.22
C GLU A 47 0.37 -4.76 29.83
N HIS A 48 0.89 -5.99 29.79
CA HIS A 48 1.01 -6.76 28.54
C HIS A 48 -0.35 -6.97 27.87
N ALA A 49 -1.35 -7.39 28.63
CA ALA A 49 -2.71 -7.56 28.11
C ALA A 49 -3.31 -6.24 27.60
N ALA A 50 -3.07 -5.13 28.29
CA ALA A 50 -3.50 -3.80 27.86
C ALA A 50 -2.81 -3.39 26.54
N GLN A 51 -1.50 -3.61 26.43
CA GLN A 51 -0.75 -3.34 25.20
C GLN A 51 -1.27 -4.14 24.00
N LEU A 52 -1.54 -5.45 24.18
CA LEU A 52 -2.14 -6.28 23.14
C LEU A 52 -3.54 -5.78 22.75
N SER A 53 -4.34 -5.34 23.72
CA SER A 53 -5.69 -4.80 23.49
C SER A 53 -5.66 -3.49 22.70
N VAL A 54 -4.73 -2.58 23.02
CA VAL A 54 -4.52 -1.35 22.27
C VAL A 54 -4.14 -1.65 20.82
N TYR A 55 -3.25 -2.61 20.59
CA TYR A 55 -2.88 -3.03 19.23
C TYR A 55 -4.10 -3.58 18.45
N ILE A 56 -4.92 -4.42 19.09
CA ILE A 56 -6.18 -4.92 18.49
C ILE A 56 -7.12 -3.76 18.14
N GLN A 57 -7.25 -2.76 19.01
CA GLN A 57 -8.12 -1.60 18.78
C GLN A 57 -7.69 -0.83 17.53
N TYR A 58 -6.40 -0.48 17.40
CA TYR A 58 -5.89 0.22 16.23
C TYR A 58 -5.98 -0.63 14.96
N LEU A 59 -5.72 -1.94 15.06
CA LEU A 59 -5.89 -2.87 13.95
C LEU A 59 -7.35 -2.93 13.49
N THR A 60 -8.30 -2.96 14.41
CA THR A 60 -9.74 -2.96 14.13
C THR A 60 -10.18 -1.64 13.49
N SER A 61 -9.68 -0.52 13.99
CA SER A 61 -9.93 0.81 13.41
C SER A 61 -9.50 0.86 11.93
N PHE A 62 -8.26 0.46 11.65
CA PHE A 62 -7.74 0.45 10.28
C PHE A 62 -8.48 -0.55 9.39
N TYR A 63 -8.74 -1.76 9.90
CA TYR A 63 -9.49 -2.80 9.19
C TYR A 63 -10.89 -2.34 8.77
N ASN A 64 -11.62 -1.67 9.68
CA ASN A 64 -12.94 -1.14 9.37
C ASN A 64 -12.86 0.03 8.38
N TRP A 65 -11.89 0.92 8.56
CA TRP A 65 -11.70 2.06 7.67
C TRP A 65 -11.39 1.62 6.23
N ILE A 66 -10.49 0.67 6.01
CA ILE A 66 -10.14 0.24 4.64
C ILE A 66 -11.19 -0.69 4.01
N GLU A 67 -12.31 -0.93 4.71
CA GLU A 67 -13.31 -1.94 4.36
C GLU A 67 -12.67 -3.33 4.17
N GLY A 68 -11.76 -3.69 5.08
CA GLY A 68 -10.91 -4.88 4.97
C GLY A 68 -11.67 -6.20 4.83
N ARG A 69 -12.96 -6.24 5.16
CA ARG A 69 -13.84 -7.39 4.90
C ARG A 69 -13.94 -7.73 3.40
N ASN A 70 -13.87 -6.72 2.54
CA ASN A 70 -13.99 -6.86 1.09
C ASN A 70 -12.66 -7.24 0.43
N ILE A 71 -11.56 -7.26 1.20
CA ILE A 71 -10.21 -7.55 0.70
C ILE A 71 -9.73 -8.84 1.39
N PRO A 72 -9.79 -10.01 0.72
CA PRO A 72 -9.59 -11.32 1.35
C PRO A 72 -8.30 -11.44 2.17
N ASP A 73 -7.20 -10.90 1.66
CA ASP A 73 -5.89 -10.95 2.32
C ASP A 73 -5.84 -10.08 3.59
N ILE A 74 -6.50 -8.92 3.58
CA ILE A 74 -6.65 -8.07 4.78
C ILE A 74 -7.54 -8.80 5.79
N HIS A 75 -8.69 -9.32 5.38
CA HIS A 75 -9.61 -10.03 6.27
C HIS A 75 -8.96 -11.23 6.96
N HIS A 76 -8.24 -12.05 6.19
CA HIS A 76 -7.52 -13.19 6.73
C HIS A 76 -6.41 -12.76 7.69
N GLY A 77 -5.59 -11.78 7.28
CA GLY A 77 -4.53 -11.24 8.13
C GLY A 77 -5.06 -10.68 9.46
N TYR A 78 -6.12 -9.88 9.39
CA TYR A 78 -6.83 -9.32 10.55
C TYR A 78 -7.31 -10.42 11.50
N THR A 79 -8.06 -11.40 10.98
CA THR A 79 -8.66 -12.47 11.79
C THR A 79 -7.60 -13.28 12.51
N VAL A 80 -6.54 -13.66 11.80
CA VAL A 80 -5.39 -14.39 12.36
C VAL A 80 -4.70 -13.61 13.48
N ILE A 81 -4.44 -12.30 13.26
CA ILE A 81 -3.80 -11.48 14.29
C ILE A 81 -4.70 -11.38 15.52
N VAL A 82 -5.97 -11.01 15.35
CA VAL A 82 -6.90 -10.81 16.46
C VAL A 82 -7.10 -12.09 17.27
N GLU A 83 -7.23 -13.24 16.61
CA GLU A 83 -7.36 -14.53 17.29
C GLU A 83 -6.14 -14.83 18.15
N VAL A 84 -4.93 -14.69 17.59
CA VAL A 84 -3.67 -14.92 18.33
C VAL A 84 -3.56 -13.96 19.51
N LEU A 85 -3.80 -12.67 19.31
CA LEU A 85 -3.66 -11.67 20.38
C LEU A 85 -4.71 -11.85 21.47
N LYS A 86 -5.98 -12.15 21.13
CA LYS A 86 -7.01 -12.49 22.13
C LYS A 86 -6.65 -13.74 22.90
N ARG A 87 -6.09 -14.76 22.23
CA ARG A 87 -5.61 -15.97 22.91
C ARG A 87 -4.48 -15.65 23.88
N CYS A 88 -3.55 -14.76 23.52
CA CYS A 88 -2.49 -14.30 24.41
C CYS A 88 -3.04 -13.53 25.63
N ILE A 89 -4.00 -12.63 25.42
CA ILE A 89 -4.69 -11.90 26.51
C ILE A 89 -5.38 -12.88 27.48
N TRP A 90 -6.09 -13.88 26.95
CA TRP A 90 -6.71 -14.93 27.77
C TRP A 90 -5.68 -15.75 28.55
N LEU A 91 -4.52 -16.06 27.97
CA LEU A 91 -3.46 -16.76 28.70
C LEU A 91 -2.95 -15.93 29.88
N PHE A 92 -2.82 -14.60 29.72
CA PHE A 92 -2.44 -13.72 30.82
C PHE A 92 -3.46 -13.66 31.97
N SER A 93 -4.74 -13.97 31.71
CA SER A 93 -5.77 -14.05 32.77
C SER A 93 -5.79 -15.39 33.51
N LEU A 94 -5.05 -16.40 33.05
CA LEU A 94 -4.92 -17.67 33.75
C LEU A 94 -4.01 -17.55 34.99
N PRO A 95 -4.27 -18.36 36.04
CA PRO A 95 -3.34 -18.49 37.17
C PRO A 95 -1.94 -18.89 36.71
N GLU A 96 -0.91 -18.34 37.35
CA GLU A 96 0.51 -18.55 37.02
C GLU A 96 0.89 -20.03 36.82
N PRO A 97 0.47 -20.99 37.67
CA PRO A 97 0.80 -22.41 37.48
C PRO A 97 0.28 -23.02 36.17
N LYS A 98 -0.79 -22.46 35.58
CA LYS A 98 -1.33 -22.89 34.28
C LYS A 98 -0.64 -22.22 33.10
N ARG A 99 0.05 -21.10 33.32
CA ARG A 99 0.79 -20.40 32.24
C ARG A 99 2.19 -20.94 32.05
N THR A 100 2.86 -21.29 33.15
CA THR A 100 4.24 -21.82 33.11
C THR A 100 4.34 -23.19 32.43
N THR A 101 3.21 -23.89 32.24
CA THR A 101 3.13 -25.13 31.45
C THR A 101 3.12 -24.90 29.94
N ILE A 102 2.97 -23.66 29.48
CA ILE A 102 3.02 -23.31 28.07
C ILE A 102 4.45 -23.46 27.56
N SER A 103 4.65 -24.38 26.62
CA SER A 103 5.98 -24.61 26.06
C SER A 103 6.50 -23.40 25.27
N ARG A 104 7.82 -23.20 25.28
CA ARG A 104 8.52 -22.25 24.39
C ARG A 104 8.16 -22.46 22.91
N GLY A 105 7.96 -23.72 22.50
CA GLY A 105 7.54 -24.07 21.15
C GLY A 105 6.18 -23.49 20.79
N TYR A 106 5.24 -23.48 21.74
CA TYR A 106 3.92 -22.92 21.58
C TYR A 106 3.95 -21.38 21.44
N ALA A 107 4.71 -20.69 22.30
CA ALA A 107 4.92 -19.23 22.19
C ALA A 107 5.55 -18.83 20.85
N LYS A 108 6.54 -19.60 20.37
CA LYS A 108 7.16 -19.41 19.05
C LYS A 108 6.14 -19.59 17.91
N LYS A 109 5.19 -20.52 18.04
CA LYS A 109 4.11 -20.71 17.07
C LYS A 109 3.23 -19.47 16.98
N PHE A 110 2.80 -18.90 18.12
CA PHE A 110 2.02 -17.66 18.13
C PHE A 110 2.75 -16.48 17.50
N SER A 111 4.03 -16.30 17.82
CA SER A 111 4.85 -15.22 17.21
C SER A 111 4.94 -15.37 15.69
N LYS A 112 5.11 -16.59 15.17
CA LYS A 112 5.07 -16.87 13.73
C LYS A 112 3.69 -16.60 13.12
N THR A 113 2.62 -17.02 13.78
CA THR A 113 1.25 -16.80 13.30
C THR A 113 0.90 -15.31 13.25
N PHE A 114 1.31 -14.52 14.26
CA PHE A 114 1.18 -13.07 14.26
C PHE A 114 1.89 -12.43 13.06
N GLN A 115 3.17 -12.79 12.83
CA GLN A 115 3.95 -12.28 11.70
C GLN A 115 3.36 -12.68 10.34
N TYR A 116 2.82 -13.90 10.25
CA TYR A 116 2.09 -14.35 9.06
C TYR A 116 0.85 -13.49 8.82
N GLY A 117 0.05 -13.21 9.85
CA GLY A 117 -1.09 -12.31 9.74
C GLY A 117 -0.69 -10.91 9.25
N LEU A 118 0.42 -10.35 9.75
CA LEU A 118 0.95 -9.07 9.26
C LEU A 118 1.40 -9.13 7.78
N ALA A 119 1.98 -10.26 7.34
CA ALA A 119 2.36 -10.44 5.95
C ALA A 119 1.15 -10.54 5.02
N ARG A 120 0.04 -11.14 5.49
CA ARG A 120 -1.24 -11.17 4.78
C ARG A 120 -1.89 -9.78 4.72
N MET A 121 -1.87 -9.02 5.82
CA MET A 121 -2.27 -7.61 5.84
C MET A 121 -1.51 -6.80 4.79
N LEU A 122 -0.17 -6.91 4.72
CA LEU A 122 0.63 -6.22 3.71
C LEU A 122 0.24 -6.61 2.28
N SER A 123 0.01 -7.90 2.02
CA SER A 123 -0.40 -8.39 0.70
C SER A 123 -1.75 -7.81 0.30
N GLY A 124 -2.70 -7.80 1.23
CA GLY A 124 -4.02 -7.20 1.01
C GLY A 124 -3.99 -5.68 0.86
N ILE A 125 -3.11 -4.97 1.58
CA ILE A 125 -2.91 -3.52 1.38
C ILE A 125 -2.40 -3.23 -0.03
N ARG A 126 -1.46 -4.02 -0.55
CA ARG A 126 -1.00 -3.87 -1.94
C ARG A 126 -2.14 -4.14 -2.94
N ALA A 127 -2.96 -5.16 -2.67
CA ALA A 127 -4.14 -5.45 -3.49
C ALA A 127 -5.22 -4.36 -3.42
N ALA A 128 -5.29 -3.59 -2.33
CA ALA A 128 -6.24 -2.48 -2.23
C ALA A 128 -5.98 -1.39 -3.27
N PHE A 129 -4.73 -1.23 -3.72
CA PHE A 129 -4.34 -0.34 -4.83
C PHE A 129 -4.37 -1.04 -6.20
N ASP A 130 -4.97 -2.23 -6.31
CA ASP A 130 -5.20 -2.82 -7.63
C ASP A 130 -6.27 -1.99 -8.36
N PRO A 131 -6.08 -1.61 -9.63
CA PRO A 131 -7.06 -0.83 -10.40
C PRO A 131 -8.45 -1.46 -10.52
N ASP A 132 -8.56 -2.76 -10.28
CA ASP A 132 -9.84 -3.50 -10.28
C ASP A 132 -10.53 -3.49 -8.90
N LEU A 133 -9.81 -3.09 -7.84
CA LEU A 133 -10.30 -3.06 -6.47
C LEU A 133 -10.38 -1.65 -5.87
N VAL A 134 -9.49 -0.73 -6.25
CA VAL A 134 -9.30 0.58 -5.61
C VAL A 134 -10.60 1.39 -5.50
N GLY A 135 -11.43 1.40 -6.55
CA GLY A 135 -12.73 2.10 -6.58
C GLY A 135 -13.80 1.49 -5.66
N HIS A 136 -13.54 0.32 -5.08
CA HIS A 136 -14.36 -0.35 -4.06
C HIS A 136 -13.74 -0.29 -2.66
N THR A 137 -12.69 0.52 -2.47
CA THR A 137 -12.06 0.73 -1.18
C THR A 137 -12.30 2.16 -0.67
N ARG A 138 -11.81 2.45 0.54
CA ARG A 138 -11.80 3.80 1.11
C ARG A 138 -10.52 4.58 0.82
N ILE A 139 -9.71 4.12 -0.15
CA ILE A 139 -8.50 4.82 -0.56
C ILE A 139 -8.89 6.20 -1.08
N GLU A 140 -8.32 7.22 -0.46
CA GLU A 140 -8.57 8.60 -0.84
C GLU A 140 -7.67 9.00 -2.01
N ARG A 141 -8.14 9.99 -2.75
CA ARG A 141 -7.42 10.61 -3.86
C ARG A 141 -5.94 10.88 -3.57
N ASP A 142 -5.65 11.53 -2.45
CA ASP A 142 -4.28 11.92 -2.09
C ASP A 142 -3.42 10.71 -1.73
N GLN A 143 -4.01 9.63 -1.21
CA GLN A 143 -3.32 8.38 -0.93
C GLN A 143 -2.98 7.65 -2.23
N LEU A 144 -3.91 7.64 -3.19
CA LEU A 144 -3.66 7.08 -4.52
C LEU A 144 -2.55 7.83 -5.26
N ILE A 145 -2.54 9.17 -5.19
CA ILE A 145 -1.45 9.99 -5.75
C ILE A 145 -0.10 9.65 -5.09
N ARG A 146 -0.06 9.50 -3.75
CA ARG A 146 1.15 9.10 -3.05
C ARG A 146 1.61 7.71 -3.45
N TYR A 147 0.69 6.78 -3.65
CA TYR A 147 1.00 5.43 -4.14
C TYR A 147 1.56 5.47 -5.58
N ILE A 148 1.02 6.29 -6.47
CA ILE A 148 1.57 6.47 -7.82
C ILE A 148 3.04 6.93 -7.76
N PHE A 149 3.37 7.88 -6.88
CA PHE A 149 4.74 8.41 -6.79
C PHE A 149 5.69 7.64 -5.87
N ASP A 150 5.19 6.71 -5.05
CA ASP A 150 6.02 6.04 -4.07
C ASP A 150 7.01 5.05 -4.73
N ASN A 151 8.29 5.21 -4.36
CA ASN A 151 9.41 4.43 -4.89
C ASN A 151 9.65 3.11 -4.14
N LYS A 152 8.94 2.84 -3.03
CA LYS A 152 9.19 1.67 -2.17
C LYS A 152 8.16 0.55 -2.34
N GLU A 153 6.89 0.91 -2.41
CA GLU A 153 5.72 0.03 -2.52
C GLU A 153 4.84 0.39 -3.72
N GLY A 154 4.87 1.65 -4.13
CA GLY A 154 4.07 2.21 -5.22
C GLY A 154 4.59 2.01 -6.64
N LEU A 155 4.02 2.80 -7.57
CA LEU A 155 4.36 2.74 -8.99
C LEU A 155 5.73 3.34 -9.31
N GLY A 156 6.28 4.20 -8.44
CA GLY A 156 7.64 4.74 -8.58
C GLY A 156 8.74 3.68 -8.61
N ARG A 157 8.43 2.45 -8.20
CA ARG A 157 9.31 1.27 -8.38
C ARG A 157 9.53 0.91 -9.85
N GLY A 158 8.48 1.03 -10.67
CA GLY A 158 8.49 0.70 -12.10
C GLY A 158 8.59 1.92 -13.00
N PHE A 159 8.23 3.10 -12.50
CA PHE A 159 8.10 4.31 -13.29
C PHE A 159 8.92 5.48 -12.72
N LEU A 160 9.37 6.36 -13.61
CA LEU A 160 9.91 7.69 -13.31
C LEU A 160 8.93 8.72 -13.85
N PHE A 161 8.54 9.70 -13.04
CA PHE A 161 7.54 10.69 -13.43
C PHE A 161 8.16 12.06 -13.66
N ASN A 162 7.89 12.65 -14.82
CA ASN A 162 8.42 13.96 -15.19
C ASN A 162 7.77 15.10 -14.39
N MET A 163 8.60 16.04 -13.94
CA MET A 163 8.17 17.27 -13.27
C MET A 163 8.33 18.55 -14.12
N LEU A 164 8.92 18.46 -15.31
CA LEU A 164 9.19 19.62 -16.18
C LEU A 164 8.06 19.93 -17.15
N GLY A 165 7.77 21.23 -17.31
CA GLY A 165 6.74 21.73 -18.21
C GLY A 165 5.36 21.91 -17.54
N ARG A 166 4.40 22.41 -18.32
CA ARG A 166 3.01 22.67 -17.86
C ARG A 166 2.20 21.37 -17.78
N PHE A 167 2.38 20.48 -18.76
CA PHE A 167 1.66 19.20 -18.86
C PHE A 167 2.42 18.03 -18.22
N ALA A 168 3.44 18.34 -17.41
CA ALA A 168 4.23 17.34 -16.69
C ALA A 168 3.33 16.45 -15.84
N PHE A 169 3.54 15.13 -15.90
CA PHE A 169 2.70 14.17 -15.19
C PHE A 169 2.51 14.53 -13.71
N VAL A 170 3.60 14.89 -13.02
CA VAL A 170 3.60 15.24 -11.59
C VAL A 170 2.67 16.40 -11.25
N LYS A 171 2.64 17.43 -12.10
CA LYS A 171 1.80 18.62 -11.88
C LYS A 171 0.35 18.38 -12.22
N ARG A 172 0.08 17.45 -13.13
CA ARG A 172 -1.24 17.20 -13.69
C ARG A 172 -2.03 16.20 -12.87
N VAL A 173 -1.40 15.14 -12.36
CA VAL A 173 -2.12 14.10 -11.62
C VAL A 173 -2.78 14.65 -10.35
N SER A 174 -2.14 15.63 -9.70
CA SER A 174 -2.66 16.30 -8.51
C SER A 174 -3.79 17.29 -8.79
N GLN A 175 -4.25 17.40 -10.04
CA GLN A 175 -5.39 18.23 -10.45
C GLN A 175 -6.57 17.37 -10.90
N LEU A 176 -6.37 16.06 -11.04
CA LEU A 176 -7.41 15.13 -11.50
C LEU A 176 -8.39 14.79 -10.37
N PRO A 177 -9.68 14.55 -10.66
CA PRO A 177 -10.61 13.91 -9.74
C PRO A 177 -10.21 12.44 -9.53
N ILE A 178 -10.70 11.81 -8.46
CA ILE A 178 -10.31 10.44 -8.08
C ILE A 178 -10.54 9.43 -9.21
N GLN A 179 -11.67 9.51 -9.93
CA GLN A 179 -12.00 8.61 -11.03
C GLN A 179 -10.98 8.70 -12.18
N GLU A 180 -10.47 9.90 -12.48
CA GLU A 180 -9.43 10.07 -13.52
C GLU A 180 -8.06 9.59 -13.04
N ILE A 181 -7.80 9.60 -11.72
CA ILE A 181 -6.55 9.07 -11.13
C ILE A 181 -6.58 7.53 -11.16
N GLU A 182 -7.70 6.91 -10.82
CA GLU A 182 -7.89 5.45 -10.94
C GLU A 182 -7.69 4.98 -12.38
N VAL A 183 -8.24 5.71 -13.36
CA VAL A 183 -8.00 5.44 -14.78
C VAL A 183 -6.51 5.61 -15.13
N THR A 184 -5.88 6.67 -14.63
CA THR A 184 -4.44 6.91 -14.85
C THR A 184 -3.59 5.76 -14.29
N GLU A 185 -3.87 5.31 -13.07
CA GLU A 185 -3.24 4.16 -12.45
C GLU A 185 -3.44 2.89 -13.30
N ARG A 186 -4.68 2.60 -13.71
CA ARG A 186 -4.99 1.46 -14.58
C ARG A 186 -4.18 1.49 -15.87
N LEU A 187 -4.08 2.65 -16.52
CA LEU A 187 -3.32 2.80 -17.76
C LEU A 187 -1.82 2.54 -17.59
N LEU A 188 -1.25 2.87 -16.43
CA LEU A 188 0.15 2.60 -16.14
C LEU A 188 0.42 1.12 -15.86
N ILE A 189 -0.48 0.43 -15.16
CA ILE A 189 -0.25 -0.96 -14.71
C ILE A 189 -0.80 -2.00 -15.70
N ARG A 190 -2.05 -1.83 -16.13
CA ARG A 190 -2.80 -2.77 -16.99
C ARG A 190 -3.61 -2.01 -18.04
N PRO A 191 -2.95 -1.30 -18.97
CA PRO A 191 -3.67 -0.68 -20.06
C PRO A 191 -4.39 -1.77 -20.90
N SER A 192 -5.67 -1.56 -21.19
CA SER A 192 -6.54 -2.61 -21.75
C SER A 192 -6.74 -2.47 -23.27
N GLY A 193 -6.69 -3.59 -23.99
CA GLY A 193 -7.09 -3.71 -25.39
C GLY A 193 -6.57 -2.59 -26.29
N ASN A 194 -7.50 -1.83 -26.89
CA ASN A 194 -7.19 -0.75 -27.82
C ASN A 194 -6.61 0.50 -27.18
N GLN A 195 -6.43 0.59 -25.85
CA GLN A 195 -5.99 1.79 -25.13
C GLN A 195 -4.49 2.11 -25.27
N ILE A 196 -3.72 1.32 -26.01
CA ILE A 196 -2.28 1.51 -26.18
C ILE A 196 -1.96 1.69 -27.65
N ARG A 197 -1.15 2.68 -27.97
CA ARG A 197 -0.54 2.84 -29.30
C ARG A 197 0.93 3.20 -29.16
N ARG A 198 1.69 2.96 -30.22
CA ARG A 198 3.05 3.48 -30.36
C ARG A 198 3.09 4.46 -31.51
N ILE A 199 3.48 5.70 -31.23
CA ILE A 199 3.51 6.80 -32.21
C ILE A 199 4.76 7.63 -31.94
N ASN A 200 5.61 7.84 -32.96
CA ASN A 200 6.81 8.68 -32.87
C ASN A 200 7.74 8.34 -31.68
N GLY A 201 7.80 7.08 -31.27
CA GLY A 201 8.60 6.62 -30.11
C GLY A 201 7.93 6.80 -28.75
N TRP A 202 6.73 7.40 -28.69
CA TRP A 202 5.88 7.42 -27.52
C TRP A 202 5.12 6.09 -27.37
N LEU A 203 4.95 5.67 -26.13
CA LEU A 203 3.85 4.84 -25.68
C LEU A 203 2.69 5.76 -25.33
N ASP A 204 1.67 5.77 -26.18
CA ASP A 204 0.44 6.56 -26.03
C ASP A 204 -0.63 5.69 -25.34
N LEU A 205 -0.94 6.06 -24.11
CA LEU A 205 -1.87 5.33 -23.24
C LEU A 205 -3.19 6.07 -23.08
N GLY A 206 -4.26 5.29 -23.07
CA GLY A 206 -5.62 5.76 -22.84
C GLY A 206 -6.31 6.21 -24.11
N VAL A 207 -6.12 5.62 -25.28
CA VAL A 207 -6.88 6.04 -26.48
C VAL A 207 -8.38 5.66 -26.41
N SER A 208 -9.18 6.09 -27.40
CA SER A 208 -10.60 5.73 -27.60
C SER A 208 -11.54 6.05 -26.41
N GLY A 209 -11.94 7.32 -26.26
CA GLY A 209 -12.96 7.74 -25.28
C GLY A 209 -12.50 7.79 -23.82
N CYS A 210 -11.29 7.32 -23.49
CA CYS A 210 -10.73 7.43 -22.14
C CYS A 210 -10.67 8.90 -21.68
N PRO A 211 -10.96 9.22 -20.40
CA PRO A 211 -10.97 10.59 -19.90
C PRO A 211 -9.56 11.21 -19.80
N VAL A 212 -8.50 10.40 -19.84
CA VAL A 212 -7.11 10.84 -19.75
C VAL A 212 -6.25 10.23 -20.87
N ARG A 213 -5.12 10.88 -21.16
CA ARG A 213 -4.04 10.39 -22.02
C ARG A 213 -2.71 10.49 -21.30
N VAL A 214 -1.90 9.44 -21.37
CA VAL A 214 -0.55 9.42 -20.79
C VAL A 214 0.46 9.14 -21.88
N LEU A 215 1.50 9.98 -21.95
CA LEU A 215 2.64 9.75 -22.83
C LEU A 215 3.84 9.25 -22.02
N ALA A 216 4.30 8.05 -22.36
CA ALA A 216 5.43 7.41 -21.70
C ALA A 216 6.47 6.91 -22.71
N VAL A 217 7.66 6.61 -22.23
CA VAL A 217 8.73 5.95 -22.98
C VAL A 217 9.15 4.71 -22.20
N PRO A 218 8.98 3.50 -22.77
CA PRO A 218 9.40 2.28 -22.11
C PRO A 218 10.93 2.23 -22.03
N SER A 219 11.45 1.69 -20.93
CA SER A 219 12.88 1.41 -20.78
C SER A 219 13.14 -0.07 -20.90
N THR A 220 14.10 -0.48 -21.74
CA THR A 220 14.54 -1.88 -21.83
C THR A 220 15.19 -2.35 -20.54
N PHE A 221 15.91 -1.46 -19.86
CA PHE A 221 16.61 -1.74 -18.62
C PHE A 221 16.35 -0.60 -17.63
N GLY A 222 15.43 -0.82 -16.68
CA GLY A 222 15.12 0.12 -15.62
C GLY A 222 13.66 0.54 -15.60
N ARG A 223 13.43 1.77 -15.14
CA ARG A 223 12.07 2.33 -14.95
C ARG A 223 11.59 3.04 -16.20
N ASP A 224 10.32 2.82 -16.53
CA ASP A 224 9.64 3.49 -17.64
C ASP A 224 9.47 4.98 -17.32
N ARG A 225 9.67 5.85 -18.31
CA ARG A 225 9.59 7.30 -18.11
C ARG A 225 8.22 7.80 -18.52
N VAL A 226 7.48 8.36 -17.57
CA VAL A 226 6.16 8.93 -17.78
C VAL A 226 6.29 10.45 -17.87
N TYR A 227 6.03 11.01 -19.05
CA TYR A 227 6.32 12.41 -19.35
C TYR A 227 5.12 13.31 -19.10
N PHE A 228 3.99 12.98 -19.72
CA PHE A 228 2.85 13.88 -19.82
C PHE A 228 1.55 13.20 -19.44
N LEU A 229 0.62 14.02 -18.94
CA LEU A 229 -0.75 13.62 -18.62
C LEU A 229 -1.71 14.72 -19.11
N PHE A 230 -2.66 14.32 -19.94
CA PHE A 230 -3.67 15.21 -20.52
C PHE A 230 -5.06 14.70 -20.18
N ARG A 231 -6.01 15.62 -20.01
CA ARG A 231 -7.44 15.31 -19.95
C ARG A 231 -8.04 15.28 -21.35
N ALA A 232 -9.18 14.62 -21.53
CA ALA A 232 -9.83 14.45 -22.83
C ALA A 232 -10.11 15.78 -23.56
N ASN A 233 -10.39 16.86 -22.82
CA ASN A 233 -10.64 18.20 -23.38
C ASN A 233 -9.36 18.96 -23.79
N GLU A 234 -8.17 18.40 -23.58
CA GLU A 234 -6.88 19.02 -23.91
C GLU A 234 -6.29 18.50 -25.23
N HIS A 235 -7.15 18.01 -26.12
CA HIS A 235 -6.75 17.36 -27.37
C HIS A 235 -5.73 18.15 -28.22
N PRO A 236 -5.85 19.48 -28.41
CA PRO A 236 -4.87 20.24 -29.18
C PRO A 236 -3.45 20.22 -28.57
N ALA A 237 -3.36 20.39 -27.24
CA ALA A 237 -2.08 20.38 -26.54
C ALA A 237 -1.48 18.97 -26.55
N TYR A 238 -2.30 17.94 -26.36
CA TYR A 238 -1.92 16.55 -26.48
C TYR A 238 -1.30 16.24 -27.86
N GLN A 239 -2.00 16.59 -28.95
CA GLN A 239 -1.54 16.35 -30.32
C GLN A 239 -0.19 17.04 -30.60
N ALA A 240 -0.02 18.28 -30.14
CA ALA A 240 1.25 18.99 -30.30
C ALA A 240 2.44 18.25 -29.65
N HIS A 241 2.25 17.62 -28.48
CA HIS A 241 3.31 16.86 -27.82
C HIS A 241 3.54 15.48 -28.45
N LEU A 242 2.48 14.83 -28.96
CA LEU A 242 2.58 13.53 -29.65
C LEU A 242 3.45 13.60 -30.92
N GLN A 243 3.50 14.77 -31.58
CA GLN A 243 4.34 14.97 -32.77
C GLN A 243 5.83 15.19 -32.44
N LEU A 244 6.17 15.51 -31.19
CA LEU A 244 7.57 15.69 -30.78
C LEU A 244 8.25 14.32 -30.61
N SER A 245 9.56 14.28 -30.87
CA SER A 245 10.37 13.12 -30.48
C SER A 245 10.55 13.10 -28.96
N PRO A 246 10.37 11.96 -28.26
CA PRO A 246 10.63 11.88 -26.82
C PRO A 246 12.05 12.29 -26.43
N LYS A 247 13.03 12.11 -27.35
CA LYS A 247 14.43 12.49 -27.13
C LYS A 247 14.65 14.00 -27.05
N SER A 248 13.79 14.82 -27.68
CA SER A 248 13.89 16.28 -27.64
C SER A 248 13.14 16.89 -26.45
N VAL A 249 12.44 16.08 -25.65
CA VAL A 249 11.67 16.54 -24.50
C VAL A 249 12.52 16.43 -23.23
N PRO A 250 12.75 17.53 -22.50
CA PRO A 250 13.50 17.49 -21.25
C PRO A 250 12.74 16.70 -20.19
N PHE A 251 13.48 15.90 -19.43
CA PHE A 251 12.94 15.04 -18.37
C PHE A 251 13.70 15.25 -17.06
N ARG A 252 12.96 15.55 -15.99
CA ARG A 252 13.48 15.49 -14.62
C ARG A 252 12.52 14.64 -13.80
N SER A 253 13.04 13.60 -13.15
CA SER A 253 12.22 12.73 -12.31
C SER A 253 11.84 13.42 -11.02
N PHE A 254 10.61 13.18 -10.57
CA PHE A 254 10.24 13.33 -9.18
C PHE A 254 11.00 12.29 -8.34
N ASN A 255 11.65 12.76 -7.26
CA ASN A 255 12.46 11.93 -6.35
C ASN A 255 11.67 11.59 -5.10
#